data_AF-A0A0Q9K3U1-F1
#
_entry.id   AF-A0A0Q9K3U1-F1
#
_cell.length_a   1.000
_cell.length_b   1.000
_cell.length_c   1.000
_cell.angle_alpha   90.00
_cell.angle_beta   90.00
_cell.angle_gamma   90.00
#
_symmetry.space_group_name_H-M   'P 1'
#
loop_
_entity.id
_entity.type
_entity.pdbx_description
1 polymer ?
#
loop_
_entity_poly.entity_id
_entity_poly.type
_entity_poly.pdbx_seq_one_letter_code
_entity_poly.pdbx_strand_id
1 'polypeptide(L)'
;MSALYPEKFIYDIAGFSKIRAQKLVGNFKEQMKVFEPTICLEESVEQIEKQVDDTFKITTNRDVHYSKSVIITAGNGAFQPRKLVLEDAVRFENSNIYYFVDVLR
;
A
#
# COMPACT_ATOMS: atom_id res chain seq x y z
N MET A 1 0.47 -5.95 6.95
CA MET A 1 1.04 -6.06 8.31
C MET A 1 0.61 -4.90 9.20
N SER A 2 1.01 -3.65 8.91
CA SER A 2 0.62 -2.48 9.73
C SER A 2 -0.89 -2.24 9.80
N ALA A 3 -1.64 -2.54 8.73
CA ALA A 3 -3.09 -2.35 8.71
C ALA A 3 -3.88 -3.35 9.57
N LEU A 4 -3.31 -4.53 9.86
CA LEU A 4 -4.03 -5.62 10.53
C LEU A 4 -3.60 -5.83 11.99
N TYR A 5 -2.31 -5.64 12.30
CA TYR A 5 -1.78 -5.93 13.63
C TYR A 5 -0.59 -5.04 14.02
N PRO A 6 -0.72 -3.70 13.92
CA PRO A 6 0.41 -2.77 14.14
C PRO A 6 1.04 -2.91 15.53
N GLU A 7 0.23 -3.20 16.54
CA GLU A 7 0.63 -3.30 17.95
C GLU A 7 1.13 -4.69 18.38
N LYS A 8 0.98 -5.72 17.53
CA LYS A 8 1.39 -7.09 17.89
C LYS A 8 2.91 -7.24 17.79
N PHE A 9 3.48 -8.04 18.69
CA PHE A 9 4.86 -8.49 18.60
C PHE A 9 4.98 -9.65 17.60
N ILE A 10 6.00 -9.58 16.77
CA ILE A 10 6.49 -10.61 15.87
C ILE A 10 7.77 -11.18 16.50
N TYR A 11 7.93 -12.51 16.50
CA TYR A 11 9.00 -13.22 17.22
C TYR A 11 9.95 -14.02 16.32
N ASP A 12 9.67 -14.06 15.01
CA ASP A 12 10.34 -14.89 14.01
C ASP A 12 11.10 -14.06 12.96
N ILE A 13 11.49 -12.83 13.31
CA ILE A 13 12.37 -12.00 12.47
C ILE A 13 13.80 -12.14 12.96
N ALA A 14 14.68 -12.62 12.08
CA ALA A 14 16.11 -12.74 12.38
C ALA A 14 16.68 -11.40 12.89
N GLY A 15 17.49 -11.47 13.96
CA GLY A 15 18.09 -10.30 14.60
C GLY A 15 17.21 -9.62 15.66
N PHE A 16 15.97 -10.06 15.87
CA PHE A 16 15.09 -9.55 16.93
C PHE A 16 14.54 -10.69 17.77
N SER A 17 14.71 -10.63 19.10
CA SER A 17 14.03 -11.56 20.01
C SER A 17 12.51 -11.35 20.02
N LYS A 18 12.07 -10.10 19.83
CA LYS A 18 10.71 -9.70 19.45
C LYS A 18 10.70 -8.28 18.87
N ILE A 19 9.77 -7.95 17.98
CA ILE A 19 9.58 -6.59 17.46
C ILE A 19 8.11 -6.29 17.20
N ARG A 20 7.64 -5.07 17.50
CA ARG A 20 6.29 -4.64 17.12
C ARG A 20 6.19 -4.50 15.60
N ALA A 21 5.10 -4.97 15.00
CA ALA A 21 4.90 -4.91 13.56
C ALA A 21 5.06 -3.47 13.00
N GLN A 22 4.50 -2.46 13.67
CA GLN A 22 4.64 -1.07 13.26
C GLN A 22 6.09 -0.58 13.33
N LYS A 23 6.86 -1.02 14.34
CA LYS A 23 8.28 -0.65 14.48
C LYS A 23 9.12 -1.31 13.38
N LEU A 24 8.82 -2.55 13.02
CA LEU A 24 9.47 -3.24 11.91
C LEU A 24 9.27 -2.50 10.58
N VAL A 25 8.02 -2.11 10.27
CA VAL A 25 7.72 -1.28 9.08
C VAL A 25 8.48 0.04 9.11
N GLY A 26 8.55 0.70 10.28
CA GLY A 26 9.33 1.92 10.45
C GLY A 26 10.82 1.73 10.15
N ASN A 27 11.41 0.62 10.59
CA ASN A 27 12.80 0.29 10.31
C ASN A 27 13.04 0.06 8.81
N PHE A 28 12.14 -0.63 8.10
CA PHE A 28 12.24 -0.80 6.64
C PHE A 28 12.13 0.53 5.89
N LYS A 29 11.20 1.41 6.31
CA LYS A 29 11.11 2.76 5.73
C LYS A 29 12.40 3.54 5.91
N GLU A 30 13.01 3.47 7.09
CA GLU A 30 14.29 4.13 7.35
C GLU A 30 15.41 3.56 6.47
N GLN A 31 15.49 2.23 6.34
CA GLN A 31 16.47 1.58 5.47
C GLN A 31 16.30 1.98 4.00
N MET A 32 15.07 2.10 3.51
CA MET A 32 14.78 2.47 2.12
C MET A 32 15.17 3.91 1.77
N LYS A 33 15.22 4.83 2.74
CA LYS A 33 15.53 6.25 2.50
C LYS A 33 16.88 6.49 1.84
N VAL A 34 17.83 5.56 2.00
CA VAL A 34 19.17 5.63 1.38
C VAL A 34 19.10 5.69 -0.15
N PHE A 35 18.01 5.21 -0.75
CA PHE A 35 17.85 5.10 -2.20
C PHE A 35 16.82 6.06 -2.80
N GLU A 36 16.18 6.90 -1.98
CA GLU A 36 15.18 7.90 -2.40
C GLU A 36 14.13 7.37 -3.43
N PRO A 37 13.43 6.26 -3.12
CA PRO A 37 12.48 5.69 -4.08
C PRO A 37 11.26 6.61 -4.27
N THR A 38 10.74 6.66 -5.50
CA THR A 38 9.41 7.23 -5.77
C THR A 38 8.34 6.36 -5.11
N ILE A 39 7.47 6.98 -4.31
CA ILE A 39 6.39 6.29 -3.58
C ILE A 39 5.05 6.88 -4.00
N CYS A 40 4.21 6.05 -4.62
CA CYS A 40 2.86 6.41 -5.07
C CYS A 40 1.83 5.73 -4.15
N LEU A 41 1.31 6.45 -3.17
CA LEU A 41 0.26 5.95 -2.26
C LEU A 41 -1.14 6.22 -2.85
N GLU A 42 -2.14 5.50 -2.34
CA GLU A 42 -3.54 5.61 -2.81
C GLU A 42 -3.71 5.28 -4.31
N GLU A 43 -2.75 4.54 -4.86
CA GLU A 43 -2.76 4.00 -6.21
C GLU A 43 -2.86 2.47 -6.18
N SER A 44 -3.84 1.94 -6.89
CA SER A 44 -4.05 0.53 -7.15
C SER A 44 -3.74 0.28 -8.62
N VAL A 45 -2.81 -0.63 -8.90
CA VAL A 45 -2.50 -1.06 -10.26
C VAL A 45 -3.68 -1.86 -10.80
N GLU A 46 -4.21 -1.44 -11.94
CA GLU A 46 -5.36 -2.04 -12.61
C GLU A 46 -4.93 -2.90 -13.80
N GLN A 47 -3.88 -2.50 -14.51
CA GLN A 47 -3.40 -3.19 -15.70
C GLN A 47 -1.87 -3.04 -15.86
N ILE A 48 -1.23 -4.10 -16.34
CA ILE A 48 0.19 -4.10 -16.72
C ILE A 48 0.31 -4.65 -18.14
N GLU A 49 0.94 -3.89 -19.02
CA GLU A 49 1.03 -4.21 -20.45
C GLU A 49 2.50 -4.14 -20.89
N LYS A 50 3.04 -5.25 -21.41
CA LYS A 50 4.36 -5.24 -22.04
C LYS A 50 4.28 -4.54 -23.40
N GLN A 51 5.13 -3.54 -23.60
CA GLN A 51 5.21 -2.71 -24.79
C GLN A 51 6.19 -3.32 -25.81
N VAL A 52 6.16 -2.80 -27.04
CA VAL A 52 7.01 -3.26 -28.15
C VAL A 52 8.49 -2.96 -27.90
N ASP A 53 8.80 -1.93 -27.11
CA ASP A 53 10.16 -1.53 -26.73
C ASP A 53 10.70 -2.26 -25.48
N ASP A 54 10.07 -3.38 -25.11
CA ASP A 54 10.34 -4.20 -23.92
C ASP A 54 10.10 -3.50 -22.56
N THR A 55 9.54 -2.30 -22.54
CA THR A 55 9.07 -1.68 -21.29
C THR A 55 7.69 -2.21 -20.88
N PHE A 56 7.30 -1.97 -19.64
CA PHE A 56 5.95 -2.20 -19.12
C PHE A 56 5.26 -0.86 -18.92
N LYS A 57 4.05 -0.73 -19.47
CA LYS A 57 3.10 0.31 -19.11
C LYS A 57 2.23 -0.20 -17.97
N ILE A 58 2.14 0.56 -16.89
CA ILE A 58 1.46 0.19 -15.66
C ILE A 58 0.37 1.24 -15.42
N THR A 59 -0.88 0.84 -15.63
CA THR A 59 -2.04 1.73 -15.44
C THR A 59 -2.60 1.54 -14.04
N THR A 60 -2.85 2.65 -13.34
CA THR A 60 -3.48 2.69 -12.02
C THR A 60 -4.76 3.52 -12.07
N ASN A 61 -5.50 3.55 -10.95
CA ASN A 61 -6.67 4.41 -10.78
C ASN A 61 -6.36 5.93 -10.76
N ARG A 62 -5.08 6.36 -10.77
CA ARG A 62 -4.69 7.80 -10.74
C ARG A 62 -3.71 8.21 -11.84
N ASP A 63 -2.82 7.33 -12.26
CA ASP A 63 -1.74 7.64 -13.18
C ASP A 63 -1.26 6.43 -14.02
N VAL A 64 -0.37 6.68 -14.97
CA VAL A 64 0.32 5.68 -15.80
C VAL A 64 1.83 5.75 -15.58
N HIS A 65 2.41 4.62 -15.17
CA HIS A 65 3.85 4.48 -14.93
C HIS A 65 4.52 3.62 -16.01
N TYR A 66 5.83 3.79 -16.16
CA TYR A 66 6.64 2.99 -17.09
C TYR A 66 7.86 2.41 -16.39
N SER A 67 8.17 1.14 -16.64
CA SER A 67 9.36 0.47 -16.09
C SER A 67 9.87 -0.62 -17.02
N LYS A 68 11.18 -0.91 -16.97
CA LYS A 68 11.76 -2.06 -17.70
C LYS A 68 11.43 -3.41 -17.05
N SER A 69 11.07 -3.41 -15.77
CA SER A 69 10.77 -4.61 -15.00
C SER A 69 9.76 -4.31 -13.89
N VAL A 70 8.95 -5.30 -13.55
CA VAL A 70 7.96 -5.21 -12.46
C VAL A 70 8.19 -6.33 -11.45
N ILE A 71 8.19 -6.00 -10.17
CA ILE A 71 8.20 -6.96 -9.05
C ILE A 71 6.88 -6.80 -8.31
N ILE A 72 6.10 -7.88 -8.21
CA ILE A 72 4.78 -7.86 -7.57
C ILE A 72 4.90 -8.33 -6.12
N THR A 73 4.66 -7.43 -5.17
CA THR A 73 4.64 -7.72 -3.72
C THR A 73 3.26 -7.45 -3.10
N ALA A 74 2.19 -7.80 -3.82
CA ALA A 74 0.80 -7.46 -3.48
C ALA A 74 0.20 -8.26 -2.31
N GLY A 75 0.90 -9.27 -1.77
CA GLY A 75 0.36 -10.16 -0.74
C GLY A 75 -0.94 -10.83 -1.23
N ASN A 76 -2.02 -10.70 -0.45
CA ASN A 76 -3.33 -11.27 -0.79
C ASN A 76 -4.21 -10.34 -1.65
N GLY A 77 -3.64 -9.27 -2.22
CA GLY A 77 -4.35 -8.32 -3.08
C GLY A 77 -4.48 -6.93 -2.48
N ALA A 78 -5.14 -6.04 -3.22
CA ALA A 78 -5.32 -4.65 -2.82
C ALA A 78 -6.14 -4.54 -1.53
N PHE A 79 -5.59 -3.83 -0.55
CA PHE A 79 -6.30 -3.59 0.70
C PHE A 79 -7.37 -2.52 0.47
N GLN A 80 -8.64 -2.94 0.44
CA GLN A 80 -9.77 -2.02 0.37
C GLN A 80 -10.51 -1.98 1.70
N PRO A 81 -10.97 -0.80 2.14
CA PRO A 81 -11.78 -0.73 3.34
C PRO A 81 -13.09 -1.48 3.11
N ARG A 82 -13.60 -2.14 4.15
CA ARG A 82 -14.92 -2.75 4.09
C ARG A 82 -15.97 -1.64 4.03
N LYS A 83 -16.59 -1.46 2.86
CA LYS A 83 -17.58 -0.41 2.64
C LYS A 83 -18.83 -0.58 3.51
N LEU A 84 -19.46 0.54 3.84
CA LEU A 84 -20.74 0.54 4.55
C LEU A 84 -21.84 0.04 3.61
N VAL A 85 -22.55 -1.02 4.02
CA VAL A 85 -23.58 -1.67 3.19
C VAL A 85 -24.93 -0.98 3.42
N LEU A 86 -25.07 0.23 2.89
CA LEU A 86 -26.32 0.98 2.83
C LEU A 86 -26.44 1.60 1.44
N GLU A 87 -27.65 1.59 0.86
CA GLU A 87 -27.91 2.00 -0.52
C GLU A 87 -27.40 3.43 -0.83
N ASP A 88 -27.62 4.37 0.10
CA ASP A 88 -27.18 5.76 -0.06
C ASP A 88 -25.75 6.05 0.45
N ALA A 89 -25.04 5.09 1.06
CA ALA A 89 -23.74 5.36 1.68
C ALA A 89 -22.69 5.87 0.70
N VAL A 90 -22.72 5.40 -0.54
CA VAL A 90 -21.75 5.80 -1.59
C VAL A 90 -21.82 7.31 -1.86
N ARG A 91 -22.99 7.93 -1.72
CA ARG A 91 -23.19 9.38 -1.94
C ARG A 91 -22.52 10.26 -0.89
N PHE A 92 -22.17 9.65 0.25
CA PHE A 92 -21.59 10.31 1.40
C PHE A 92 -20.09 9.99 1.57
N GLU A 93 -19.54 9.11 0.73
CA GLU A 93 -18.10 8.86 0.68
C GLU A 93 -17.35 10.15 0.31
N ASN A 94 -16.28 10.47 1.04
CA ASN A 94 -15.48 11.71 0.93
C ASN A 94 -16.15 13.01 1.42
N SER A 95 -17.42 12.99 1.85
CA SER A 95 -18.06 14.16 2.50
C SER A 95 -18.29 13.98 4.00
N ASN A 96 -18.84 12.84 4.41
CA ASN A 96 -19.22 12.56 5.80
C ASN A 96 -19.03 11.09 6.18
N ILE A 97 -18.69 10.22 5.22
CA ILE A 97 -18.19 8.88 5.45
C ILE A 97 -16.72 8.85 5.03
N TYR A 98 -15.85 8.61 6.01
CA TYR A 98 -14.40 8.44 5.83
C TYR A 98 -14.00 7.06 6.35
N TYR A 99 -13.42 6.23 5.48
CA TYR A 99 -12.96 4.89 5.85
C TYR A 99 -11.56 4.86 6.47
N PHE A 100 -10.85 5.97 6.34
CA PHE A 100 -9.53 6.17 6.91
C PHE A 100 -9.57 7.44 7.74
N VAL A 101 -8.97 7.40 8.93
CA VAL A 101 -8.74 8.58 9.75
C VAL A 101 -7.28 8.93 9.58
N ASP A 102 -6.98 10.05 8.92
CA ASP A 102 -5.65 10.61 8.99
C ASP A 102 -5.41 11.09 10.41
N VAL A 103 -4.50 10.42 11.12
CA VAL A 103 -4.03 10.85 12.46
C VAL A 103 -3.07 12.05 12.35
N LEU A 104 -3.10 12.75 11.21
CA LEU A 104 -2.33 13.96 10.92
C LEU A 104 -3.25 15.19 10.93
N ARG A 105 -3.87 15.43 12.09
CA ARG A 105 -4.35 16.75 12.53
C ARG A 105 -3.92 17.01 13.96
#